data_AF-A0AAP5IAB0-F1
#
_entry.id   AF-A0AAP5IAB0-F1
#
_cell.length_a   1.000
_cell.length_b   1.000
_cell.length_c   1.000
_cell.angle_alpha   90.00
_cell.angle_beta   90.00
_cell.angle_gamma   90.00
#
_symmetry.space_group_name_H-M   'P 1'
#
loop_
_entity.id
_entity.type
_entity.pdbx_description
1 polymer ?
#
loop_
_entity_poly.entity_id
_entity_poly.type
_entity_poly.pdbx_seq_one_letter_code
_entity_poly.pdbx_strand_id
1 'polypeptide(L)'
;MEIFCQIEDRQVHSQTINRIEELSEFIKIYSTTDYYLNIKYITYYLLKLGKCEPRDYPKIVLNKGTTALRELTLTHLDDLHYFLSQHPSQEYFLEINSNVFRMRKVIIIINPSE
;
A
#
# COMPACT_ATOMS: atom_id res chain seq x y z
N MET A 1 -11.76 0.26 -0.95
CA MET A 1 -10.40 0.84 -0.95
C MET A 1 -10.13 1.35 -2.37
N GLU A 2 -9.21 2.28 -2.58
CA GLU A 2 -8.86 2.74 -3.94
C GLU A 2 -7.34 2.84 -4.06
N ILE A 3 -6.81 2.43 -5.21
CA ILE A 3 -5.40 2.59 -5.56
C ILE A 3 -5.29 3.46 -6.82
N PHE A 4 -4.26 4.28 -6.88
CA PHE A 4 -3.92 5.01 -8.09
C PHE A 4 -2.41 5.24 -8.24
N CYS A 5 -1.97 5.48 -9.46
CA CYS A 5 -0.62 5.89 -9.79
C CYS A 5 -0.63 6.78 -11.03
N GLN A 6 0.45 7.52 -11.23
CA GLN A 6 0.73 8.22 -12.48
C GLN A 6 1.91 7.54 -13.17
N ILE A 7 1.75 7.19 -14.44
CA ILE A 7 2.83 6.60 -15.24
C ILE A 7 3.42 7.65 -16.19
N GLU A 8 4.45 7.29 -16.96
CA GLU A 8 5.26 8.22 -17.75
C GLU A 8 4.47 9.07 -18.77
N ASP A 9 3.33 8.57 -19.23
CA ASP A 9 2.41 9.30 -20.13
C ASP A 9 1.61 10.41 -19.42
N ARG A 10 1.87 10.62 -18.13
CA ARG A 10 1.18 11.54 -17.22
C ARG A 10 -0.30 11.22 -16.98
N GLN A 11 -0.80 10.09 -17.47
CA GLN A 11 -2.14 9.63 -17.16
C GLN A 11 -2.18 9.07 -15.74
N VAL A 12 -3.26 9.42 -15.04
CA VAL A 12 -3.58 8.87 -13.73
C VAL A 12 -4.42 7.63 -13.96
N HIS A 13 -3.90 6.49 -13.55
CA HIS A 13 -4.66 5.25 -13.50
C HIS A 13 -5.15 5.05 -12.07
N SER A 14 -6.43 4.74 -11.92
CA SER A 14 -7.06 4.50 -10.63
C SER A 14 -7.99 3.30 -10.72
N GLN A 15 -8.15 2.59 -9.60
CA GLN A 15 -9.07 1.48 -9.49
C GLN A 15 -9.64 1.41 -8.07
N THR A 16 -10.96 1.26 -7.97
CA THR A 16 -11.59 0.83 -6.73
C THR A 16 -11.30 -0.65 -6.49
N ILE A 17 -10.73 -0.95 -5.34
CA ILE A 17 -10.36 -2.29 -4.90
C ILE A 17 -11.45 -2.83 -3.98
N ASN A 18 -12.11 -3.89 -4.44
CA ASN A 18 -13.18 -4.64 -3.77
C ASN A 18 -12.70 -6.00 -3.25
N ARG A 19 -11.61 -6.54 -3.80
CA ARG A 19 -10.96 -7.77 -3.36
C ARG A 19 -9.45 -7.58 -3.25
N ILE A 20 -8.78 -8.32 -2.36
CA ILE A 20 -7.34 -8.09 -2.12
C ILE A 20 -6.49 -8.45 -3.34
N GLU A 21 -6.94 -9.40 -4.15
CA GLU A 21 -6.28 -9.86 -5.38
C GLU A 21 -6.21 -8.74 -6.43
N GLU A 22 -7.23 -7.89 -6.50
CA GLU A 22 -7.28 -6.75 -7.42
C GLU A 22 -6.14 -5.74 -7.15
N LEU A 23 -5.67 -5.63 -5.90
CA LEU A 23 -4.51 -4.81 -5.55
C LEU A 23 -3.24 -5.35 -6.22
N SER A 24 -3.05 -6.68 -6.14
CA SER A 24 -1.92 -7.36 -6.78
C SER A 24 -1.98 -7.25 -8.31
N GLU A 25 -3.18 -7.36 -8.89
CA GLU A 25 -3.42 -7.21 -10.33
C GLU A 25 -3.09 -5.79 -10.81
N PHE A 26 -3.58 -4.76 -10.11
CA PHE A 26 -3.32 -3.36 -10.46
C PHE A 26 -1.81 -3.05 -10.50
N ILE A 27 -1.07 -3.47 -9.46
CA ILE A 27 0.38 -3.28 -9.38
C ILE A 27 1.12 -4.05 -10.49
N LYS A 28 0.60 -5.21 -10.90
CA LYS A 28 1.17 -6.01 -11.99
C LYS A 28 0.95 -5.35 -13.35
N ILE A 29 -0.22 -4.79 -13.60
CA ILE A 29 -0.57 -4.10 -14.86
C ILE A 29 0.20 -2.79 -14.99
N TYR A 30 0.15 -1.95 -13.94
CA TYR A 30 0.78 -0.64 -13.92
C TYR A 30 2.09 -0.70 -13.15
N SER A 31 3.12 -1.33 -13.71
CA SER A 31 4.41 -1.49 -13.03
C SER A 31 5.20 -0.17 -12.96
N THR A 32 4.96 0.62 -11.92
CA THR A 32 5.68 1.87 -11.61
C THR A 32 6.45 1.78 -10.29
N THR A 33 7.09 2.87 -9.88
CA THR A 33 7.89 2.96 -8.64
C THR A 33 7.02 3.32 -7.45
N ASP A 34 5.92 4.02 -7.65
CA ASP A 34 5.09 4.52 -6.56
C ASP A 34 3.59 4.53 -6.86
N TYR A 35 2.82 4.39 -5.78
CA TYR A 35 1.36 4.31 -5.81
C TYR A 35 0.79 5.05 -4.61
N TYR A 36 -0.48 5.39 -4.70
CA TYR A 36 -1.26 5.93 -3.61
C TYR A 36 -2.43 5.01 -3.32
N LEU A 37 -2.63 4.71 -2.04
CA LEU A 37 -3.64 3.79 -1.55
C LEU A 37 -4.56 4.53 -0.57
N ASN A 38 -5.80 4.74 -0.98
CA ASN A 38 -6.86 5.36 -0.18
C ASN A 38 -7.59 4.27 0.62
N ILE A 39 -7.41 4.34 1.94
CA ILE A 39 -7.99 3.41 2.90
C ILE A 39 -8.92 4.23 3.83
N LYS A 40 -10.23 4.17 3.57
CA LYS A 40 -11.22 5.08 4.18
C LYS A 40 -10.84 6.55 3.92
N TYR A 41 -10.54 7.31 4.97
CA TYR A 41 -10.20 8.73 4.92
C TYR A 41 -8.69 9.00 5.00
N ILE A 42 -7.85 7.97 4.88
CA ILE A 42 -6.40 8.08 4.98
C ILE A 42 -5.77 7.65 3.66
N THR A 43 -4.96 8.54 3.08
CA THR A 43 -4.13 8.23 1.92
C THR A 43 -2.77 7.75 2.39
N TYR A 44 -2.34 6.62 1.84
CA TYR A 44 -1.01 6.07 2.04
C TYR A 44 -0.22 6.15 0.74
N TYR A 45 1.03 6.58 0.83
CA TYR A 45 1.99 6.53 -0.26
C TYR A 45 2.80 5.25 -0.17
N LEU A 46 2.85 4.52 -1.28
CA LEU A 46 3.58 3.29 -1.48
C LEU A 46 4.78 3.58 -2.36
N LEU A 47 5.99 3.38 -1.85
CA LEU A 47 7.23 3.49 -2.62
C LEU A 47 7.89 2.13 -2.74
N LYS A 48 8.09 1.66 -3.96
CA LYS A 48 8.82 0.41 -4.24
C LYS A 48 10.27 0.55 -3.82
N LEU A 49 10.70 -0.31 -2.91
CA LEU A 49 12.08 -0.36 -2.41
C LEU A 49 12.91 -1.44 -3.11
N GLY A 50 12.28 -2.52 -3.56
CA GLY A 50 12.99 -3.65 -4.13
C GLY A 50 12.11 -4.87 -4.38
N LYS A 51 12.75 -6.03 -4.35
CA LYS A 51 12.15 -7.35 -4.63
C LYS A 51 12.07 -8.20 -3.36
N CYS A 52 11.10 -9.12 -3.32
CA CYS A 52 10.98 -10.19 -2.33
C CYS A 52 10.62 -11.51 -3.04
N GLU A 53 10.57 -12.60 -2.28
CA GLU A 53 10.02 -13.86 -2.77
C GLU A 53 8.58 -13.64 -3.29
N PRO A 54 8.17 -14.35 -4.37
CA PRO A 54 6.82 -14.29 -4.87
C PRO A 54 5.80 -14.65 -3.78
N ARG A 55 4.70 -13.91 -3.71
CA ARG A 55 3.59 -14.16 -2.80
C ARG A 55 2.27 -14.29 -3.55
N ASP A 56 1.46 -15.26 -3.13
CA ASP A 56 0.08 -15.41 -3.60
C ASP A 56 -0.83 -14.30 -3.05
N TYR A 57 -0.57 -13.90 -1.80
CA TYR A 57 -1.30 -12.83 -1.11
C TYR A 57 -0.36 -11.73 -0.62
N PRO A 58 -0.79 -10.46 -0.67
CA PRO A 58 -0.07 -9.36 -0.06
C PRO A 58 0.25 -9.63 1.41
N LYS A 59 1.37 -9.12 1.90
CA LYS A 59 1.72 -9.18 3.33
C LYS A 59 2.09 -7.78 3.83
N ILE A 60 1.48 -7.35 4.93
CA ILE A 60 1.90 -6.15 5.65
C ILE A 60 2.84 -6.50 6.79
N VAL A 61 3.86 -5.69 6.97
CA VAL A 61 4.90 -5.85 7.99
C VAL A 61 5.12 -4.50 8.68
N LEU A 62 5.17 -4.52 10.00
CA LEU A 62 5.64 -3.43 10.83
C LEU A 62 6.91 -3.87 11.55
N ASN A 63 8.01 -3.18 11.29
CA ASN A 63 9.25 -3.39 12.02
C ASN A 63 9.42 -2.31 13.11
N LYS A 64 9.38 -2.70 14.38
CA LYS A 64 9.74 -1.82 15.50
C LYS A 64 11.20 -2.05 15.89
N GLY A 65 12.11 -1.40 15.18
CA GLY A 65 13.54 -1.38 15.52
C GLY A 65 14.15 -2.78 15.65
N THR A 66 14.77 -3.08 16.79
CA THR A 66 15.58 -4.29 16.97
C THR A 66 14.81 -5.52 17.48
N THR A 67 13.53 -5.44 17.85
CA THR A 67 12.95 -6.54 18.66
C THR A 67 11.45 -6.82 18.50
N ALA A 68 10.69 -6.14 17.63
CA ALA A 68 9.32 -6.60 17.35
C ALA A 68 8.91 -6.41 15.90
N LEU A 69 8.90 -7.52 15.15
CA LEU A 69 8.22 -7.66 13.88
C LEU A 69 6.75 -8.03 14.13
N ARG A 70 5.82 -7.25 13.57
CA ARG A 70 4.43 -7.68 13.42
C ARG A 70 4.17 -7.84 11.93
N GLU A 71 3.53 -8.93 11.53
CA GLU A 71 3.17 -9.15 10.13
C GLU A 71 1.80 -9.80 10.03
N LEU A 72 1.15 -9.58 8.89
CA LEU A 72 -0.12 -10.18 8.55
C LEU A 72 -0.20 -10.40 7.04
N THR A 73 -0.51 -11.62 6.63
CA THR A 73 -0.91 -11.93 5.25
C THR A 73 -2.33 -11.44 5.04
N LEU A 74 -2.55 -10.65 3.99
CA LEU A 74 -3.82 -10.01 3.67
C LEU A 74 -4.60 -10.92 2.73
N THR A 75 -5.63 -11.57 3.27
CA THR A 75 -6.57 -12.43 2.52
C THR A 75 -7.89 -11.71 2.24
N HIS A 76 -8.21 -10.69 3.04
CA HIS A 76 -9.37 -9.84 2.90
C HIS A 76 -8.95 -8.36 3.01
N LEU A 77 -9.75 -7.46 2.44
CA LEU A 77 -9.49 -6.01 2.57
C LEU A 77 -9.50 -5.53 4.02
N ASP A 78 -10.34 -6.16 4.85
CA ASP A 78 -10.46 -5.84 6.27
C ASP A 78 -9.20 -6.21 7.06
N ASP A 79 -8.38 -7.15 6.60
CA ASP A 79 -7.11 -7.51 7.26
C ASP A 79 -6.18 -6.28 7.32
N LEU A 80 -6.13 -5.51 6.24
CA LEU A 80 -5.30 -4.31 6.16
C LEU A 80 -5.84 -3.23 7.10
N HIS A 81 -7.16 -3.02 7.10
CA HIS A 81 -7.82 -2.09 8.02
C HIS A 81 -7.58 -2.48 9.49
N TYR A 82 -7.73 -3.76 9.80
CA TYR A 82 -7.52 -4.32 11.13
C TYR A 82 -6.07 -4.09 11.57
N PHE A 83 -5.09 -4.51 10.77
CA PHE A 83 -3.66 -4.37 11.10
C PHE A 83 -3.27 -2.91 11.37
N LEU A 84 -3.71 -2.00 10.51
CA LEU A 84 -3.41 -0.57 10.65
C LEU A 84 -4.07 0.06 11.89
N SER A 85 -5.22 -0.46 12.32
CA SER A 85 -5.89 0.00 13.54
C SER A 85 -5.21 -0.51 14.82
N GLN A 86 -4.74 -1.76 14.81
CA GLN A 86 -4.10 -2.40 15.97
C GLN A 86 -2.65 -1.96 16.15
N HIS A 87 -1.99 -1.52 15.06
CA HIS A 87 -0.58 -1.19 15.07
C HIS A 87 -0.27 0.19 14.47
N PRO A 88 -0.73 1.30 15.08
CA PRO A 88 -0.42 2.63 14.59
C PRO A 88 1.09 2.90 14.47
N SER A 89 1.53 3.24 13.27
CA SER A 89 2.89 3.60 12.89
C SER A 89 2.88 4.66 11.78
N GLN A 90 4.00 5.37 11.63
CA GLN A 90 4.25 6.27 10.50
C GLN A 90 4.60 5.52 9.22
N GLU A 91 5.16 4.31 9.38
CA GLU A 91 5.69 3.50 8.30
C GLU A 91 5.34 2.03 8.50
N TYR A 92 5.07 1.38 7.37
CA TYR A 92 4.88 -0.07 7.24
C TYR A 92 5.60 -0.53 5.97
N PHE A 93 5.77 -1.83 5.83
CA PHE A 93 6.21 -2.46 4.59
C PHE A 93 5.11 -3.34 4.05
N LEU A 94 4.90 -3.29 2.74
CA LEU A 94 3.96 -4.14 2.03
C LEU A 94 4.72 -4.98 1.02
N GLU A 95 4.58 -6.29 1.11
CA GLU A 95 5.09 -7.23 0.13
C GLU A 95 3.92 -7.63 -0.78
N ILE A 96 3.99 -7.30 -2.07
CA ILE A 96 2.92 -7.56 -3.04
C ILE A 96 3.54 -8.12 -4.31
N ASN A 97 3.01 -9.24 -4.81
CA ASN A 97 3.61 -10.03 -5.87
C ASN A 97 5.05 -10.43 -5.49
N SER A 98 6.06 -9.90 -6.19
CA SER A 98 7.49 -10.08 -5.91
C SER A 98 8.18 -8.76 -5.54
N ASN A 99 7.44 -7.77 -5.05
CA ASN A 99 7.96 -6.44 -4.75
C ASN A 99 7.73 -6.06 -3.28
N VAL A 100 8.68 -5.30 -2.72
CA VAL A 100 8.56 -4.68 -1.39
C VAL A 100 8.31 -3.19 -1.55
N PHE A 101 7.28 -2.70 -0.86
CA PHE A 101 6.88 -1.30 -0.81
C PHE A 101 7.01 -0.76 0.60
N ARG A 102 7.51 0.46 0.72
CA ARG A 102 7.39 1.27 1.92
C ARG A 102 6.06 2.01 1.87
N MET A 103 5.21 1.79 2.87
CA MET A 103 3.92 2.43 3.00
C MET A 103 3.96 3.49 4.09
N ARG A 104 3.65 4.75 3.76
CA ARG A 104 3.60 5.87 4.71
C ARG A 104 2.30 6.64 4.59
N LYS A 105 1.76 7.13 5.70
CA LYS A 105 0.61 8.06 5.66
C LYS A 105 1.04 9.36 5.00
N VAL A 106 0.23 9.87 4.08
CA VAL A 106 0.41 11.21 3.51
C VAL A 106 -0.56 12.14 4.20
N ILE A 107 -0.05 13.24 4.76
CA ILE A 107 -0.88 14.37 5.13
C ILE A 107 -1.07 15.17 3.86
N ILE A 108 -2.21 15.00 3.19
CA ILE A 108 -2.60 15.92 2.14
C ILE A 108 -3.02 17.20 2.85
N ILE A 109 -2.10 18.16 2.95
CA ILE A 109 -2.45 19.52 3.34
C ILE A 109 -3.23 20.08 2.15
N ILE A 110 -4.55 20.02 2.24
CA ILE A 110 -5.39 20.79 1.34
C ILE A 110 -5.15 22.23 1.78
N ASN A 111 -4.29 22.96 1.06
CA ASN A 111 -4.32 24.41 1.16
C ASN A 111 -5.73 24.81 0.71
N PRO A 112 -6.56 25.41 1.59
CA PRO A 112 -7.77 26.05 1.11
C PRO A 112 -7.30 27.20 0.22
N SER A 113 -7.43 27.02 -1.09
CA SER A 113 -7.22 28.10 -2.04
C SER A 113 -8.28 29.16 -1.77
N GLU A 114 -7.86 30.30 -1.22
CA GLU A 114 -8.48 31.61 -1.44
C GLU A 114 -7.50 32.49 -2.20
#